data_AF-A0AAW5EJR2-F1
#
_entry.id   AF-A0AAW5EJR2-F1
#
_cell.length_a   1.000
_cell.length_b   1.000
_cell.length_c   1.000
_cell.angle_alpha   90.00
_cell.angle_beta   90.00
_cell.angle_gamma   90.00
#
_symmetry.space_group_name_H-M   'P 1'
#
loop_
_entity.id
_entity.type
_entity.pdbx_description
1 polymer ?
#
loop_
_entity_poly.entity_id
_entity_poly.type
_entity_poly.pdbx_seq_one_letter_code
_entity_poly.pdbx_strand_id
1 'polypeptide(L)'
;SVFAVSSLELVKNLVANPSKDSQLRLLFPSSSYMDNKGNPDIAKISRILKTNSLINLTLPEPRTLKLNFKAKADSVVFFKILTDALTNLGYIYFIPTDMILRDGNIDYTIQVE
;
A
#
# COMPACT_ATOMS: atom_id res chain seq x y z
N SER A 1 -24.79 -6.38 -6.36
CA SER A 1 -23.83 -6.46 -5.25
C SER A 1 -22.45 -6.33 -5.83
N VAL A 2 -21.66 -5.36 -5.38
CA VAL A 2 -20.25 -5.23 -5.81
C VAL A 2 -19.51 -6.43 -5.24
N PHE A 3 -18.78 -7.18 -6.08
CA PHE A 3 -18.02 -8.36 -5.69
C PHE A 3 -16.94 -7.96 -4.67
N ALA A 4 -17.27 -8.03 -3.38
CA ALA A 4 -16.30 -7.83 -2.32
C ALA A 4 -15.36 -9.04 -2.32
N VAL A 5 -14.18 -8.87 -2.91
CA VAL A 5 -13.10 -9.86 -2.86
C VAL A 5 -12.85 -10.21 -1.39
N SER A 6 -12.97 -11.49 -1.04
CA SER A 6 -12.72 -11.92 0.33
C SER A 6 -11.27 -11.65 0.73
N SER A 7 -10.98 -11.44 2.01
CA SER A 7 -9.60 -11.24 2.48
C SER A 7 -8.67 -12.39 2.05
N LEU A 8 -9.18 -13.62 2.00
CA LEU A 8 -8.43 -14.79 1.52
C LEU A 8 -8.12 -14.71 0.02
N GLU A 9 -9.09 -14.31 -0.80
CA GLU A 9 -8.89 -14.18 -2.24
C GLU A 9 -7.91 -13.05 -2.57
N LEU A 10 -8.01 -11.92 -1.87
CA LEU A 10 -7.03 -10.84 -1.93
C LEU A 10 -5.63 -11.36 -1.59
N VAL A 11 -5.49 -12.09 -0.47
CA VAL A 11 -4.20 -12.61 -0.01
C VAL A 11 -3.59 -13.58 -1.02
N LYS A 12 -4.40 -14.49 -1.60
CA LYS A 12 -3.92 -15.39 -2.65
C LYS A 12 -3.40 -14.64 -3.86
N ASN A 13 -4.11 -13.59 -4.28
CA ASN A 13 -3.70 -12.75 -5.40
C ASN A 13 -2.41 -11.96 -5.09
N LEU A 14 -2.26 -11.44 -3.87
CA LEU A 14 -1.05 -10.73 -3.44
C LEU A 14 0.19 -11.63 -3.39
N VAL A 15 0.03 -12.86 -2.92
CA VAL A 15 1.15 -13.81 -2.80
C VAL A 15 1.48 -14.45 -4.15
N ALA A 16 0.46 -14.62 -5.02
CA ALA A 16 0.58 -15.16 -6.38
C ALA A 16 1.40 -16.46 -6.49
N ASN A 17 1.42 -17.26 -5.42
CA ASN A 17 2.17 -18.52 -5.33
C ASN A 17 1.25 -19.65 -4.83
N PRO A 18 0.73 -20.50 -5.74
CA PRO A 18 -0.18 -21.58 -5.38
C PRO A 18 0.39 -22.57 -4.36
N SER A 19 1.71 -22.75 -4.30
CA SER A 19 2.34 -23.66 -3.33
C SER A 19 2.15 -23.23 -1.87
N LYS A 20 1.75 -21.97 -1.63
CA LYS A 20 1.50 -21.41 -0.29
C LYS A 20 0.04 -21.50 0.14
N ASP A 21 -0.88 -22.00 -0.69
CA ASP A 21 -2.34 -21.92 -0.44
C ASP A 21 -2.76 -22.45 0.94
N SER A 22 -2.25 -23.62 1.34
CA SER A 22 -2.56 -24.20 2.66
C SER A 22 -2.11 -23.30 3.81
N GLN A 23 -0.92 -22.70 3.70
CA GLN A 23 -0.41 -21.77 4.70
C GLN A 23 -1.25 -20.49 4.76
N LEU A 24 -1.71 -19.98 3.59
CA LEU A 24 -2.58 -18.81 3.52
C LEU A 24 -3.95 -19.09 4.15
N ARG A 25 -4.53 -20.27 3.93
CA ARG A 25 -5.80 -20.66 4.55
C ARG A 25 -5.69 -20.78 6.08
N LEU A 26 -4.55 -21.25 6.59
CA LEU A 26 -4.28 -21.32 8.03
C LEU A 26 -4.09 -19.95 8.67
N LEU A 27 -3.43 -19.02 7.98
CA LEU A 27 -3.15 -17.67 8.49
C LEU A 27 -4.30 -16.69 8.32
N PHE A 28 -5.19 -16.94 7.37
CA PHE A 28 -6.37 -16.14 7.09
C PHE A 28 -7.66 -16.99 7.17
N PRO A 29 -7.93 -17.69 8.28
CA PRO A 29 -9.11 -18.54 8.41
C PRO A 29 -10.31 -17.66 8.72
N SER A 30 -11.23 -17.48 7.76
CA SER A 30 -12.61 -16.94 7.88
C SER A 30 -12.87 -15.73 8.80
N SER A 31 -11.84 -15.09 9.34
CA SER A 31 -11.88 -14.08 10.40
C SER A 31 -11.62 -12.74 9.76
N SER A 32 -12.38 -11.72 10.17
CA SER A 32 -12.47 -10.46 9.44
C SER A 32 -11.16 -9.68 9.54
N TYR A 33 -10.29 -9.83 8.54
CA TYR A 33 -9.22 -8.88 8.25
C TYR A 33 -9.81 -7.68 7.53
N MET A 34 -10.84 -7.10 8.15
CA MET A 34 -11.55 -5.95 7.63
C MET A 34 -11.21 -4.73 8.49
N ASP A 35 -11.13 -3.58 7.85
CA ASP A 35 -11.05 -2.30 8.51
C ASP A 35 -12.41 -1.91 9.11
N ASN A 36 -12.46 -0.77 9.81
CA ASN A 36 -13.68 -0.25 10.42
C ASN A 36 -14.76 0.15 9.39
N LYS A 37 -14.47 0.06 8.09
CA LYS A 37 -15.38 0.38 6.97
C LYS A 37 -15.83 -0.89 6.24
N GLY A 38 -15.43 -2.08 6.70
CA GLY A 38 -15.79 -3.36 6.09
C GLY A 38 -14.98 -3.73 4.84
N ASN A 39 -13.88 -3.03 4.55
CA ASN A 39 -12.95 -3.38 3.46
C ASN A 39 -11.79 -4.20 4.03
N PRO A 40 -11.09 -5.02 3.23
CA PRO A 40 -9.89 -5.70 3.70
C PRO A 40 -8.85 -4.73 4.28
N ASP A 41 -8.42 -4.95 5.52
CA ASP A 41 -7.35 -4.21 6.19
C ASP A 41 -6.00 -4.60 5.58
N ILE A 42 -5.64 -3.92 4.48
CA ILE A 42 -4.42 -4.16 3.72
C ILE A 42 -3.18 -4.03 4.60
N ALA A 43 -3.15 -3.06 5.52
CA ALA A 43 -1.99 -2.85 6.38
C ALA A 43 -1.75 -4.05 7.31
N LYS A 44 -2.81 -4.54 7.95
CA LYS A 44 -2.76 -5.75 8.78
C LYS A 44 -2.39 -7.00 7.95
N ILE A 45 -3.02 -7.16 6.78
CA ILE A 45 -2.75 -8.27 5.87
C ILE A 45 -1.28 -8.27 5.42
N SER A 46 -0.77 -7.16 4.88
CA SER A 46 0.61 -7.03 4.41
C SER A 46 1.61 -7.29 5.52
N ARG A 47 1.32 -6.85 6.75
CA ARG A 47 2.17 -7.13 7.92
C ARG A 47 2.24 -8.62 8.22
N ILE A 48 1.09 -9.32 8.24
CA ILE A 48 1.05 -10.78 8.47
C ILE A 48 1.84 -11.50 7.38
N LEU A 49 1.64 -11.15 6.11
CA LEU A 49 2.35 -11.78 5.00
C LEU A 49 3.87 -11.54 5.09
N LYS A 50 4.30 -10.32 5.40
CA LYS A 50 5.73 -9.98 5.55
C LYS A 50 6.37 -10.73 6.71
N THR A 51 5.73 -10.75 7.89
CA THR A 51 6.24 -11.46 9.07
C THR A 51 6.35 -12.97 8.83
N ASN A 52 5.48 -13.55 8.01
CA ASN A 52 5.50 -14.96 7.65
C ASN A 52 6.32 -15.27 6.39
N SER A 53 7.09 -14.30 5.86
CA SER A 53 7.89 -14.45 4.62
C SER A 53 7.08 -14.95 3.42
N LEU A 54 5.79 -14.58 3.36
CA LEU A 54 4.86 -14.99 2.31
C LEU A 54 4.79 -14.00 1.14
N ILE A 55 5.28 -12.78 1.35
CA ILE A 55 5.42 -11.78 0.31
C ILE A 55 6.81 -11.17 0.41
N ASN A 56 7.45 -11.01 -0.73
CA ASN A 56 8.68 -10.26 -0.83
C ASN A 56 8.35 -8.86 -1.38
N LEU A 57 8.55 -7.83 -0.56
CA LEU A 57 8.31 -6.43 -0.93
C LEU A 57 9.62 -5.70 -1.28
N THR A 58 10.63 -6.43 -1.73
CA THR A 58 11.86 -5.86 -2.28
C THR A 58 11.76 -5.75 -3.78
N LEU A 59 12.27 -4.66 -4.34
CA LEU A 59 12.49 -4.56 -5.77
C LEU A 59 13.67 -5.46 -6.15
N PRO A 60 13.57 -6.28 -7.22
CA PRO A 60 14.66 -7.17 -7.63
C PRO A 60 15.89 -6.42 -8.13
N GLU A 61 15.70 -5.17 -8.55
CA GLU A 61 16.73 -4.24 -8.99
C GLU A 61 16.29 -2.80 -8.64
N PRO A 62 17.22 -1.83 -8.54
CA PRO A 62 16.85 -0.42 -8.41
C PRO A 62 15.92 -0.01 -9.57
N ARG A 63 14.79 0.59 -9.25
CA ARG A 63 13.81 1.04 -10.25
C ARG A 63 13.22 2.37 -9.82
N THR A 64 13.10 3.28 -10.77
CA THR A 64 12.33 4.50 -10.58
C THR A 64 10.87 4.14 -10.27
N LEU A 65 10.38 4.55 -9.11
CA LEU A 65 8.99 4.35 -8.72
C LEU A 65 8.21 5.63 -8.98
N LYS A 66 7.07 5.50 -9.67
CA LYS A 66 6.09 6.58 -9.81
C LYS A 66 5.00 6.41 -8.74
N LEU A 67 4.97 7.32 -7.78
CA LEU A 67 4.05 7.29 -6.65
C LEU A 67 2.99 8.38 -6.82
N ASN A 68 1.72 8.02 -6.74
CA ASN A 68 0.59 8.96 -6.76
C ASN A 68 -0.08 8.99 -5.39
N PHE A 69 -0.30 10.20 -4.87
CA PHE A 69 -0.91 10.46 -3.58
C PHE A 69 -2.21 11.22 -3.77
N LYS A 70 -3.27 10.76 -3.13
CA LYS A 70 -4.57 11.42 -3.07
C LYS A 70 -4.96 11.69 -1.64
N ALA A 71 -5.19 12.95 -1.29
CA ALA A 71 -5.51 13.36 0.07
C ALA A 71 -6.52 14.50 0.10
N LYS A 72 -7.25 14.61 1.22
CA LYS A 72 -8.02 15.80 1.58
C LYS A 72 -7.43 16.39 2.85
N ALA A 73 -6.61 17.43 2.71
CA ALA A 73 -5.80 18.00 3.79
C ALA A 73 -5.37 19.44 3.47
N ASP A 74 -4.84 20.13 4.47
CA ASP A 74 -4.03 21.32 4.25
C ASP A 74 -2.77 20.95 3.46
N SER A 75 -2.43 21.74 2.44
CA SER A 75 -1.33 21.44 1.52
C SER A 75 0.03 21.48 2.21
N VAL A 76 0.26 22.42 3.12
CA VAL A 76 1.53 22.57 3.85
C VAL A 76 1.74 21.36 4.75
N VAL A 77 0.70 20.97 5.49
CA VAL A 77 0.75 19.78 6.36
C VAL A 77 0.99 18.51 5.53
N PHE A 78 0.31 18.37 4.39
CA PHE A 78 0.49 17.23 3.49
C PHE A 78 1.94 17.11 3.00
N PHE A 79 2.51 18.18 2.46
CA PHE A 79 3.88 18.12 1.93
C PHE A 79 4.92 17.88 3.00
N LYS A 80 4.71 18.41 4.22
CA LYS A 80 5.58 18.12 5.36
C LYS A 80 5.57 16.63 5.70
N ILE A 81 4.38 16.04 5.89
CA ILE A 81 4.23 14.62 6.21
C ILE A 81 4.85 13.74 5.10
N LEU A 82 4.59 14.08 3.84
CA LEU A 82 5.14 13.34 2.69
C LEU A 82 6.66 13.40 2.68
N THR A 83 7.25 14.59 2.84
CA THR A 83 8.71 14.79 2.84
C THR A 83 9.37 14.06 4.00
N ASP A 84 8.80 14.16 5.20
CA ASP A 84 9.30 13.48 6.40
C ASP A 84 9.25 11.95 6.21
N ALA A 85 8.15 11.43 5.65
CA ALA A 85 7.99 10.00 5.38
C ALA A 85 9.00 9.49 4.33
N LEU A 86 9.18 10.20 3.21
CA LEU A 86 10.13 9.82 2.17
C LEU A 86 11.58 9.87 2.67
N THR A 87 11.92 10.92 3.43
CA THR A 87 13.26 11.06 4.04
C THR A 87 13.54 9.93 5.02
N ASN A 88 12.58 9.56 5.85
CA ASN A 88 12.72 8.42 6.78
C ASN A 88 12.90 7.07 6.06
N LEU A 89 12.43 6.97 4.81
CA LEU A 89 12.63 5.79 3.95
C LEU A 89 13.94 5.86 3.15
N GLY A 90 14.71 6.96 3.25
CA GLY A 90 15.97 7.17 2.53
C GLY A 90 15.84 7.92 1.20
N TYR A 91 14.62 8.31 0.80
CA TYR A 91 14.37 9.07 -0.42
C TYR A 91 14.54 10.58 -0.15
N ILE A 92 15.77 11.07 -0.27
CA ILE A 92 16.11 12.48 -0.05
C ILE A 92 15.73 13.35 -1.26
N TYR A 93 15.79 12.77 -2.47
CA TYR A 93 15.46 13.46 -3.71
C TYR A 93 14.29 12.76 -4.39
N PHE A 94 13.27 13.53 -4.74
CA PHE A 94 12.10 13.06 -5.49
C PHE A 94 11.65 14.13 -6.47
N ILE A 95 11.15 13.71 -7.62
CA ILE A 95 10.82 14.59 -8.74
C ILE A 95 9.29 14.73 -8.81
N PRO A 96 8.72 15.92 -8.59
CA PRO A 96 7.32 16.21 -8.87
C PRO A 96 7.03 16.02 -10.37
N THR A 97 6.00 15.24 -10.71
CA THR A 97 5.62 14.98 -12.12
C THR A 97 4.22 15.43 -12.46
N ASP A 98 3.31 15.48 -11.49
CA ASP A 98 1.94 15.99 -11.66
C ASP A 98 1.42 16.54 -10.33
N MET A 99 0.61 17.61 -10.35
CA MET A 99 0.02 18.19 -9.16
C MET A 99 -1.31 18.88 -9.46
N ILE A 100 -2.34 18.53 -8.70
CA ILE A 100 -3.63 19.21 -8.66
C ILE A 100 -3.97 19.54 -7.20
N LEU A 101 -4.18 20.82 -6.91
CA LEU A 101 -4.65 21.33 -5.62
C LEU A 101 -5.98 22.05 -5.82
N ARG A 102 -7.08 21.49 -5.31
CA ARG A 102 -8.43 22.09 -5.44
C ARG A 102 -9.30 21.79 -4.22
N ASP A 103 -9.82 22.83 -3.58
CA ASP A 103 -10.78 22.72 -2.47
C ASP A 103 -10.30 21.79 -1.34
N GLY A 104 -9.01 21.89 -0.99
CA GLY A 104 -8.36 21.02 0.00
C GLY A 104 -8.12 19.59 -0.46
N ASN A 105 -8.46 19.23 -1.70
CA ASN A 105 -8.08 17.98 -2.33
C ASN A 105 -6.72 18.13 -3.01
N ILE A 106 -5.91 17.10 -2.85
CA ILE A 106 -4.54 17.00 -3.37
C ILE A 106 -4.47 15.73 -4.20
N ASP A 107 -4.06 15.87 -5.45
CA ASP A 107 -3.61 14.77 -6.32
C ASP A 107 -2.17 15.09 -6.71
N TYR A 108 -1.22 14.31 -6.22
CA TYR A 108 0.20 14.63 -6.36
C TYR A 108 0.99 13.40 -6.78
N THR A 109 1.74 13.52 -7.86
CA THR A 109 2.54 12.43 -8.40
C THR A 109 4.01 12.77 -8.38
N ILE A 110 4.81 11.87 -7.81
CA ILE A 110 6.27 11.98 -7.78
C ILE A 110 6.95 10.78 -8.42
N GLN A 111 8.19 10.96 -8.82
CA GLN A 111 9.14 9.89 -9.09
C GLN A 111 10.22 9.86 -8.02
N VAL A 112 10.55 8.65 -7.56
CA VAL A 112 11.67 8.39 -6.64
C VAL A 112 12.58 7.35 -7.27
N GLU A 113 13.88 7.45 -7.00
CA GLU A 113 14.93 6.52 -7.45
C GLU A 113 15.50 5.71 -6.28
#